data_AF-A0A345P906-F1
#
_entry.id   AF-A0A345P906-F1
#
_cell.length_a   1.000
_cell.length_b   1.000
_cell.length_c   1.000
_cell.angle_alpha   90.00
_cell.angle_beta   90.00
_cell.angle_gamma   90.00
#
_symmetry.space_group_name_H-M   'P 1'
#
loop_
_entity.id
_entity.type
_entity.pdbx_description
1 polymer ?
#
loop_
_entity_poly.entity_id
_entity_poly.type
_entity_poly.pdbx_seq_one_letter_code
_entity_poly.pdbx_strand_id
1 'polypeptide(L)' 'MNTVKALPRHFEASFWCEADDLFLKENANLPFALLADLLHKPTSEIRKRRQQLGILKTSAVLHHFENMTLSA' A
#
# COMPACT_ATOMS: atom_id res chain seq x y z
N MET A 1 -11.56 -12.17 37.59
CA MET A 1 -11.74 -10.93 36.83
C MET A 1 -10.38 -10.48 36.32
N ASN A 2 -9.95 -10.95 35.15
CA ASN A 2 -8.64 -10.59 34.60
C ASN A 2 -8.85 -9.79 33.31
N THR A 3 -9.03 -8.48 33.46
CA THR A 3 -8.98 -7.53 32.37
C THR A 3 -7.53 -7.36 31.94
N VAL A 4 -7.11 -8.15 30.95
CA VAL A 4 -5.92 -7.85 30.17
C VAL A 4 -6.16 -6.49 29.49
N LYS A 5 -5.65 -5.42 30.10
CA LYS A 5 -5.61 -4.10 29.48
C LYS A 5 -4.79 -4.24 28.20
N ALA A 6 -5.48 -4.26 27.07
CA ALA A 6 -4.85 -4.17 25.77
C ALA A 6 -4.00 -2.89 25.75
N LEU A 7 -2.68 -3.05 25.73
CA LEU A 7 -1.74 -1.95 25.54
C LEU A 7 -2.15 -1.21 24.25
N PRO A 8 -2.20 0.14 24.26
CA PRO A 8 -2.41 0.87 23.03
C PRO A 8 -1.24 0.55 22.11
N ARG A 9 -1.54 -0.15 21.00
CA ARG A 9 -0.58 -0.38 19.92
C ARG A 9 -0.01 0.99 19.55
N HIS A 10 1.28 1.18 19.80
CA HIS A 10 2.02 2.35 19.37
C HIS A 10 1.76 2.53 17.87
N PHE A 11 0.85 3.44 17.53
CA PHE A 11 0.65 3.93 16.19
C PHE A 11 1.76 4.96 15.99
N GLU A 12 2.99 4.48 15.81
CA GLU A 12 4.04 5.34 15.27
C GLU A 12 3.54 5.79 13.91
N ALA A 13 3.27 7.09 13.78
CA ALA A 13 2.94 7.70 12.52
C ALA A 13 4.14 7.49 11.58
N SER A 14 4.11 6.39 10.83
CA SER A 14 5.12 6.06 9.85
C SER A 14 5.14 7.21 8.86
N PHE A 15 6.19 8.03 8.91
CA PHE A 15 6.38 9.09 7.92
C PHE A 15 6.56 8.39 6.56
N TRP A 16 5.71 8.74 5.61
CA TRP A 16 5.75 8.27 4.23
C TRP A 16 6.35 9.37 3.39
N CYS A 17 7.41 9.07 2.66
CA CYS A 17 7.97 10.01 1.69
C CYS A 17 7.47 9.69 0.27
N GLU A 18 7.65 10.65 -0.65
CA GLU A 18 7.25 10.47 -2.05
C GLU A 18 7.95 9.28 -2.71
N ALA A 19 9.21 9.00 -2.33
CA ALA A 19 9.94 7.84 -2.81
C ALA A 19 9.32 6.52 -2.33
N ASP A 20 8.83 6.44 -1.09
CA ASP A 20 8.11 5.27 -0.59
C ASP A 20 6.82 5.03 -1.38
N ASP A 21 6.09 6.11 -1.69
CA ASP A 21 4.86 6.03 -2.46
C ASP A 21 5.12 5.59 -3.90
N LEU A 22 6.17 6.12 -4.54
CA LEU A 22 6.60 5.70 -5.87
C LEU A 22 7.00 4.22 -5.86
N PHE A 23 7.80 3.80 -4.87
CA PHE A 23 8.20 2.41 -4.70
C PHE A 23 6.99 1.48 -4.56
N LEU A 24 5.99 1.86 -3.75
CA LEU A 24 4.76 1.08 -3.61
C LEU A 24 3.94 1.00 -4.91
N LYS A 25 3.93 2.08 -5.72
CA LYS A 25 3.24 2.11 -7.02
C LYS A 25 3.93 1.21 -8.04
N GLU A 26 5.25 1.32 -8.18
CA GLU A 26 6.04 0.50 -9.11
C GLU A 26 6.00 -0.98 -8.73
N ASN A 27 6.05 -1.27 -7.43
CA ASN A 27 6.08 -2.63 -6.90
C ASN A 27 4.70 -3.14 -6.48
N ALA A 28 3.64 -2.67 -7.13
CA ALA A 28 2.26 -3.04 -6.80
C ALA A 28 1.99 -4.56 -6.92
N ASN A 29 2.81 -5.30 -7.67
CA ASN A 29 2.68 -6.75 -7.84
C ASN A 29 3.36 -7.56 -6.72
N LEU A 30 4.21 -6.94 -5.90
CA LEU A 30 4.90 -7.65 -4.82
C LEU A 30 3.97 -7.93 -3.63
N PRO A 31 4.20 -9.04 -2.90
CA PRO A 31 3.43 -9.36 -1.71
C PRO A 31 3.69 -8.32 -0.61
N PHE A 32 2.66 -8.02 0.18
CA PHE A 32 2.77 -7.00 1.24
C PHE A 32 3.85 -7.32 2.27
N ALA A 33 4.14 -8.60 2.54
CA ALA A 33 5.20 -9.01 3.45
C ALA A 33 6.59 -8.60 2.93
N LEU A 34 6.86 -8.81 1.64
CA LEU A 34 8.13 -8.40 1.04
C LEU A 34 8.26 -6.86 1.01
N LEU A 35 7.17 -6.15 0.70
CA LEU A 35 7.16 -4.68 0.74
C LEU A 35 7.37 -4.15 2.17
N ALA A 36 6.82 -4.83 3.17
CA ALA A 36 7.00 -4.52 4.59
C ALA A 36 8.47 -4.67 5.01
N ASP A 37 9.11 -5.77 4.60
CA ASP A 37 10.53 -6.01 4.87
C ASP A 37 11.41 -4.98 4.16
N LEU A 38 11.15 -4.65 2.89
CA LEU A 38 11.96 -3.70 2.13
C LEU A 38 11.84 -2.25 2.63
N LEU A 39 10.66 -1.84 3.11
CA LEU A 39 10.42 -0.50 3.64
C LEU A 39 10.61 -0.41 5.16
N HIS A 40 10.97 -1.52 5.82
CA HIS A 40 11.02 -1.64 7.28
C HIS A 40 9.76 -1.09 7.97
N LYS A 41 8.58 -1.36 7.39
CA LYS A 41 7.28 -0.89 7.88
C LYS A 41 6.33 -2.07 8.08
N PRO A 42 5.43 -2.03 9.06
CA PRO A 42 4.50 -3.13 9.30
C PRO A 42 3.56 -3.33 8.09
N THR A 43 3.27 -4.59 7.78
CA THR A 43 2.39 -5.00 6.67
C THR A 43 1.01 -4.32 6.70
N SER A 44 0.49 -4.04 7.90
CA SER A 44 -0.76 -3.30 8.07
C SER A 44 -0.69 -1.87 7.54
N GLU A 45 0.44 -1.19 7.77
CA GLU A 45 0.66 0.18 7.28
C GLU A 45 0.91 0.19 5.77
N ILE A 46 1.61 -0.81 5.24
CA ILE A 46 1.77 -1.00 3.79
C ILE A 46 0.40 -1.13 3.12
N ARG A 47 -0.48 -1.99 3.66
CA ARG A 47 -1.84 -2.18 3.14
C ARG A 47 -2.65 -0.88 3.20
N LYS A 48 -2.61 -0.18 4.35
CA LYS A 48 -3.30 1.09 4.54
C LYS A 48 -2.79 2.16 3.59
N ARG A 49 -1.48 2.27 3.40
CA ARG A 49 -0.88 3.24 2.48
C ARG A 49 -1.24 2.93 1.04
N ARG A 50 -1.19 1.66 0.62
CA ARG A 50 -1.62 1.24 -0.72
C ARG A 50 -3.11 1.52 -0.97
N GLN A 51 -3.94 1.40 0.05
CA GLN A 51 -5.35 1.82 -0.02
C GLN A 51 -5.48 3.34 -0.18
N GLN A 52 -4.73 4.13 0.59
CA GLN A 52 -4.70 5.60 0.47
C GLN A 52 -4.21 6.06 -0.91
N LEU A 53 -3.25 5.35 -1.49
CA LEU A 53 -2.71 5.61 -2.82
C LEU A 53 -3.61 5.10 -3.96
N GLY A 54 -4.71 4.39 -3.66
CA GLY A 54 -5.62 3.83 -4.66
C GLY A 54 -5.04 2.69 -5.50
N ILE A 55 -3.92 2.10 -5.08
CA ILE A 55 -3.20 1.02 -5.80
C ILE A 55 -3.47 -0.38 -5.24
N LEU A 56 -4.46 -0.49 -4.35
CA LEU A 56 -4.97 -1.79 -3.94
C LEU A 56 -5.67 -2.38 -5.16
N LYS A 57 -5.03 -3.34 -5.83
CA LYS A 57 -5.64 -4.10 -6.93
C LYS A 57 -6.79 -4.93 -6.37
N THR A 58 -7.95 -4.33 -6.15
CA THR A 58 -9.19 -5.03 -6.43
C THR A 58 -9.11 -5.38 -7.91
N SER A 59 -9.20 -6.66 -8.24
CA SER A 59 -9.28 -7.18 -9.60
C SER A 59 -10.58 -6.72 -10.28
N ALA A 60 -10.78 -5.42 -10.39
CA ALA A 60 -11.96 -4.78 -10.95
C ALA A 60 -11.48 -3.62 -11.82
N VAL A 61 -11.53 -3.85 -13.12
CA VAL A 61 -11.63 -2.85 -14.18
C VAL A 61 -10.33 -2.11 -14.52
N LEU A 62 -9.41 -2.80 -15.21
CA LEU A 62 -8.66 -2.19 -16.31
C LEU A 62 -9.48 -2.41 -17.60
N HIS A 63 -10.56 -1.64 -17.72
CA HIS A 63 -11.16 -1.25 -19.00
C HIS A 63 -11.06 0.28 -19.01
N HIS A 64 -10.60 0.87 -20.12
CA HIS A 64 -10.15 2.27 -20.29
C HIS A 64 -8.77 2.54 -19.67
N PHE A 65 -7.67 2.65 -20.41
CA PHE A 65 -7.44 3.45 -21.62
C PHE A 65 -6.32 2.83 -22.46
N GLU A 66 -6.66 1.93 -23.38
CA GLU A 66 -5.88 1.72 -24.61
C GLU A 66 -6.81 2.11 -25.75
N ASN A 67 -6.67 3.34 -26.31
CA ASN A 67 -6.89 3.64 -27.75
C ASN A 67 -6.83 5.12 -28.19
N MET A 68 -6.49 6.10 -27.36
CA MET A 68 -6.33 7.48 -27.86
C MET A 68 -4.87 7.87 -27.99
N THR A 69 -4.19 7.35 -29.03
CA THR A 69 -3.17 8.05 -29.86
C THR A 69 -2.48 7.08 -30.84
N LEU A 70 -3.23 6.45 -31.76
CA LEU A 70 -2.65 5.88 -33.00
C LEU A 70 -3.70 5.68 -34.10
N SER A 71 -4.07 6.79 -34.76
CA SER A 71 -4.58 6.91 -36.14
C SER A 71 -5.07 8.35 -36.31
N ALA A 72 -4.83 9.07 -37.39
CA ALA A 72 -3.97 8.98 -38.56
C ALA A 72 -4.00 10.40 -39.18
#